data_AF-A0A3B8RT24-F1
#
_entry.id   AF-A0A3B8RT24-F1
#
_cell.length_a   1.000
_cell.length_b   1.000
_cell.length_c   1.000
_cell.angle_alpha   90.00
_cell.angle_beta   90.00
_cell.angle_gamma   90.00
#
_symmetry.space_group_name_H-M   'P 1'
#
loop_
_entity.id
_entity.type
_entity.pdbx_description
1 polymer ?
#
loop_
_entity_poly.entity_id
_entity_poly.type
_entity_poly.pdbx_seq_one_letter_code
_entity_poly.pdbx_strand_id
1 'polypeptide(L)' 'MKTISIKNSNQQYTVGKIACVGRNYAEHVKELGNEIPDKPVIFLKPTSALI' A
#
# COMPACT_ATOMS: atom_id res chain seq x y z
N MET A 1 14.02 10.26 -7.44
CA MET A 1 12.78 9.98 -6.68
C MET A 1 11.62 9.93 -7.66
N LYS A 2 10.68 8.99 -7.53
CA LYS A 2 9.57 8.84 -8.49
C LYS A 2 8.47 9.87 -8.21
N THR A 3 7.84 10.38 -9.26
CA THR A 3 6.70 11.31 -9.17
C THR A 3 5.43 10.66 -9.69
N ILE A 4 4.28 11.10 -9.17
CA ILE A 4 2.95 10.68 -9.63
C ILE A 4 2.11 11.91 -10.01
N SER A 5 1.20 11.70 -10.95
CA SER A 5 0.15 12.65 -11.32
C SER A 5 -1.19 12.15 -10.78
N ILE A 6 -1.97 13.04 -10.17
CA ILE A 6 -3.30 12.71 -9.66
C ILE A 6 -4.33 13.15 -10.70
N LYS A 7 -5.34 12.30 -10.96
CA LYS A 7 -6.46 12.68 -11.84
C LYS A 7 -7.09 13.99 -11.34
N ASN A 8 -7.38 14.91 -12.25
CA ASN A 8 -7.92 16.24 -11.97
C ASN A 8 -6.96 17.19 -11.19
N SER A 9 -5.66 16.93 -11.24
CA SER A 9 -4.63 17.84 -10.72
C SER A 9 -3.59 18.11 -11.80
N ASN A 10 -3.13 19.37 -11.88
CA ASN A 10 -2.02 19.79 -12.75
C ASN A 10 -0.66 19.74 -12.04
N GLN A 11 -0.62 19.27 -10.78
CA GLN A 11 0.59 19.19 -9.97
C GLN A 11 1.17 17.77 -9.96
N GLN A 12 2.51 17.68 -9.96
CA GLN A 12 3.22 16.44 -9.69
C GLN A 12 3.58 16.31 -8.21
N TYR A 13 3.49 15.09 -7.68
CA TYR A 13 3.83 14.78 -6.29
C TYR A 13 5.01 13.81 -6.23
N THR A 14 6.02 14.14 -5.43
CA THR A 14 7.15 13.26 -5.17
C THR A 14 6.75 12.18 -4.17
N VAL A 15 6.97 10.90 -4.53
CA VAL A 15 6.70 9.78 -3.64
C VAL A 15 7.92 9.53 -2.75
N GLY A 16 7.74 9.65 -1.43
CA GLY A 16 8.79 9.39 -0.44
C GLY A 16 8.86 7.94 0.04
N LYS A 17 7.70 7.34 0.38
CA LYS A 17 7.59 5.94 0.81
C LYS A 17 6.23 5.38 0.42
N ILE A 18 6.15 4.06 0.28
CA ILE A 18 4.90 3.33 0.01
C ILE A 18 4.59 2.51 1.27
N ALA A 19 3.60 2.93 2.05
CA ALA A 19 3.11 2.18 3.20
C ALA A 19 1.94 1.29 2.80
N CYS A 20 1.96 0.04 3.23
CA CYS A 20 0.99 -0.97 2.87
C CYS A 20 0.36 -1.59 4.13
N VAL A 21 -0.92 -1.98 4.02
CA VAL A 21 -1.66 -2.70 5.05
C VAL A 21 -1.96 -4.11 4.54
N GLY A 22 -1.40 -5.11 5.21
CA GLY A 22 -1.69 -6.51 4.93
C GLY A 22 -2.99 -6.95 5.61
N ARG A 23 -3.64 -7.98 5.07
CA ARG A 23 -4.80 -8.63 5.70
C ARG A 23 -5.97 -7.68 6.00
N ASN A 24 -6.17 -6.66 5.16
CA ASN A 24 -7.19 -5.62 5.37
C ASN A 24 -8.61 -5.98 4.87
N TYR A 25 -8.82 -7.24 4.45
CA TYR A 25 -10.10 -7.75 3.95
C TYR A 25 -10.35 -9.16 4.50
N ALA A 26 -11.52 -9.39 5.11
CA ALA A 26 -11.83 -10.66 5.78
C ALA A 26 -11.76 -11.87 4.84
N GLU A 27 -12.28 -11.76 3.61
CA GLU A 27 -12.23 -12.86 2.63
C GLU A 27 -10.80 -13.17 2.18
N HIS A 28 -9.95 -12.15 2.01
CA HIS A 28 -8.53 -12.34 1.70
C HIS A 28 -7.74 -12.97 2.86
N VAL A 29 -8.17 -12.74 4.11
CA VAL A 29 -7.59 -13.42 5.27
C VAL A 29 -7.97 -14.91 5.27
N LYS A 30 -9.27 -15.20 5.02
CA LYS A 30 -9.80 -16.57 4.96
C LYS A 30 -9.20 -17.40 3.83
N GLU A 31 -9.06 -16.85 2.62
CA GLU A 31 -8.54 -17.60 1.46
C GLU A 31 -7.09 -18.10 1.68
N LEU A 32 -6.32 -17.36 2.48
CA LEU A 32 -4.95 -17.70 2.83
C LEU A 32 -4.84 -18.55 4.11
N GLY A 33 -5.97 -18.97 4.70
CA GLY A 33 -6.00 -19.76 5.94
C GLY A 33 -5.40 -19.03 7.14
N ASN A 34 -5.43 -17.69 7.14
CA ASN A 34 -4.86 -16.87 8.21
C ASN A 34 -5.93 -16.51 9.24
N GLU A 35 -5.51 -16.25 10.48
CA GLU A 35 -6.35 -15.60 11.48
C GLU A 35 -6.45 -14.09 11.23
N ILE A 36 -7.60 -13.51 11.60
CA ILE A 36 -7.81 -12.05 11.54
C ILE A 36 -6.92 -11.41 12.61
N PRO A 37 -6.01 -10.49 12.23
CA PRO A 37 -5.09 -9.89 13.19
C PRO A 37 -5.80 -8.84 14.06
N ASP A 38 -5.49 -8.81 15.35
CA ASP A 38 -6.03 -7.82 16.30
C ASP A 38 -5.47 -6.39 16.08
N LYS A 39 -4.37 -6.28 15.32
CA LYS A 39 -3.69 -5.02 15.00
C LYS A 39 -3.32 -4.98 13.52
N PRO A 40 -3.26 -3.79 12.89
CA PRO A 40 -2.89 -3.67 11.49
C PRO A 40 -1.50 -4.24 11.19
N VAL A 41 -1.40 -5.08 10.16
CA VAL A 41 -0.12 -5.56 9.64
C VAL A 41 0.43 -4.50 8.68
N ILE A 42 1.46 -3.76 9.10
CA ILE A 42 2.04 -2.67 8.31
C ILE A 42 3.40 -3.08 7.74
N PHE A 43 3.63 -2.80 6.46
CA PHE A 43 4.93 -2.98 5.82
C PHE A 43 5.20 -1.86 4.80
N LEU A 44 6.46 -1.74 4.38
CA LEU A 44 6.90 -0.71 3.44
C LEU A 44 7.38 -1.33 2.13
N LYS A 45 7.13 -0.63 1.02
CA LYS A 45 7.82 -0.86 -0.26
C LYS A 45 8.72 0.33 -0.58
N PRO A 46 9.93 0.10 -1.14
CA PRO A 46 10.80 1.18 -1.58
C PRO A 46 10.20 1.88 -2.81
N THR A 47 10.55 3.14 -3.02
CA THR A 47 10.10 3.91 -4.19
C THR A 47 10.58 3.32 -5.53
N SER A 48 11.62 2.48 -5.50
CA SER A 48 12.08 1.73 -6.68
C SER A 48 11.08 0.68 -7.16
N ALA A 49 10.14 0.23 -6.32
CA ALA A 49 9.11 -0.74 -6.68
C ALA A 49 7.88 -0.12 -7.38
N LEU A 50 7.71 1.20 -7.31
CA LEU A 50 6.70 1.92 -8.09
C LEU A 50 7.15 1.93 -9.55
N ILE A 51 6.25 1.77 -10.53
CA ILE A 51 6.56 1.77 -11.98
C ILE A 51 5.82 2.93 -12.63
#